data_AF-A0A3N5FUJ5-F1
#
_entry.id   AF-A0A3N5FUJ5-F1
#
_cell.length_a   1.000
_cell.length_b   1.000
_cell.length_c   1.000
_cell.angle_alpha   90.00
_cell.angle_beta   90.00
_cell.angle_gamma   90.00
#
_symmetry.space_group_name_H-M   'P 1'
#
loop_
_entity.id
_entity.type
_entity.pdbx_description
1 polymer ?
#
loop_
_entity_poly.entity_id
_entity_poly.type
_entity_poly.pdbx_seq_one_letter_code
_entity_poly.pdbx_strand_id
1 'polypeptide(L)'
;MMKMTLKRVGVVLGAVVLVGTGVALTLPSSDAAITVPVIRCKGDKSHLLETVGGLRFDIATTGFLDAGVGDPFKTSDGRTGRNLTVEDVFSTGQVDGLGDVSFSLDNSRPVGRSSIVANQTGSDFPATQTMRFHFTAKIGGKEYRSVEAANVTNSAVEAFPPPPGTTYVLTNAVRLVDAEGEVAGQLAPGRAFTVN
;
A
#
# COMPACT_ATOMS: atom_id res chain seq x y z
N MET A 1 33.30 -4.52 62.78
CA MET A 1 33.42 -5.39 61.58
C MET A 1 32.55 -6.63 61.79
N MET A 2 31.39 -6.69 61.12
CA MET A 2 30.41 -7.77 61.31
C MET A 2 30.72 -8.90 60.33
N LYS A 3 31.15 -10.07 60.83
CA LYS A 3 31.38 -11.27 60.02
C LYS A 3 30.05 -11.81 59.52
N MET A 4 29.68 -11.49 58.27
CA MET A 4 28.56 -12.15 57.60
C MET A 4 28.97 -13.59 57.30
N THR A 5 28.26 -14.54 57.90
CA THR A 5 28.43 -15.97 57.68
C THR A 5 27.84 -16.37 56.32
N LEU A 6 28.56 -17.22 55.58
CA LEU A 6 28.25 -17.68 54.20
C LEU A 6 26.79 -18.13 53.99
N LYS A 7 26.10 -18.58 55.05
CA LYS A 7 24.70 -19.02 55.00
C LYS A 7 23.70 -17.90 54.69
N ARG A 8 24.03 -16.62 54.96
CA ARG A 8 23.13 -15.48 54.66
C ARG A 8 23.24 -14.96 53.22
N VAL A 9 24.30 -15.32 52.48
CA VAL A 9 24.48 -14.92 51.07
C VAL A 9 23.64 -15.79 50.13
N GLY A 10 23.49 -17.09 50.42
CA GLY A 10 22.71 -18.01 49.60
C GLY A 10 21.20 -17.73 49.57
N VAL A 11 20.64 -17.24 50.69
CA VAL A 11 19.18 -16.97 50.79
C VAL A 11 18.79 -15.69 50.03
N VAL A 12 19.67 -14.68 50.01
CA VAL A 12 19.41 -13.42 49.28
C VAL A 12 19.53 -13.63 47.77
N LEU A 13 20.45 -14.46 47.30
CA LEU A 13 20.57 -14.81 45.87
C LEU A 13 19.40 -15.67 45.36
N GLY A 14 18.89 -16.59 46.18
CA GLY A 14 17.72 -17.42 45.81
C GLY A 14 16.43 -16.62 45.63
N ALA A 15 16.22 -15.57 46.44
CA ALA A 15 15.03 -14.72 46.34
C ALA A 15 15.06 -13.80 45.10
N VAL A 16 16.23 -13.32 44.67
CA VAL A 16 16.35 -12.47 43.47
C VAL A 16 16.13 -13.28 42.20
N VAL A 17 16.55 -14.56 42.16
CA VAL A 17 16.32 -15.43 41.01
C VAL A 17 14.84 -15.80 40.87
N LEU A 18 14.13 -16.10 41.97
CA LEU A 18 12.69 -16.44 41.92
C LEU A 18 11.80 -15.26 41.52
N VAL A 19 12.13 -14.03 41.95
CA VAL A 19 11.40 -12.83 41.50
C VAL A 19 11.76 -12.48 40.04
N GLY A 20 13.01 -12.68 39.61
CA GLY A 20 13.41 -12.48 38.21
C GLY A 20 12.72 -13.43 37.22
N THR A 21 12.59 -14.71 37.56
CA THR A 21 11.85 -15.68 36.72
C THR A 21 10.33 -15.49 36.75
N GLY A 22 9.77 -14.99 37.86
CA GLY A 22 8.34 -14.70 37.96
C GLY A 22 7.91 -13.51 37.08
N VAL A 23 8.73 -12.46 37.01
CA VAL A 23 8.45 -11.27 36.19
C VAL A 23 8.65 -11.55 34.69
N ALA A 24 9.58 -12.43 34.32
CA ALA A 24 9.81 -12.81 32.91
C ALA A 24 8.65 -13.65 32.32
N LEU A 25 7.86 -14.35 33.15
CA LEU A 25 6.72 -15.16 32.72
C LEU A 25 5.38 -14.41 32.73
N THR A 26 5.35 -13.17 33.20
CA THR A 26 4.16 -12.29 33.15
C THR A 26 4.34 -11.11 32.20
N LEU A 27 5.44 -11.04 31.45
CA LEU A 27 5.49 -10.11 30.33
C LEU A 27 4.57 -10.66 29.24
N PRO A 28 3.41 -10.02 28.96
CA PRO A 28 2.66 -10.37 27.77
C PRO A 28 3.63 -10.22 26.61
N SER A 29 3.84 -11.30 25.85
CA SER A 29 4.54 -11.22 24.58
C SER A 29 3.88 -10.12 23.76
N SER A 30 4.56 -8.99 23.60
CA SER A 30 4.05 -7.80 22.90
C SER A 30 3.84 -7.99 21.40
N ASP A 31 4.05 -9.20 20.88
CA ASP A 31 3.84 -9.55 19.48
C ASP A 31 2.47 -10.18 19.25
N ALA A 32 1.44 -9.66 19.90
CA ALA A 32 0.11 -9.73 19.31
C ALA A 32 0.14 -8.82 18.07
N ALA A 33 0.67 -9.34 16.96
CA ALA A 33 0.60 -8.71 15.67
C ALA A 33 -0.88 -8.54 15.34
N ILE A 34 -1.40 -7.34 15.61
CA ILE A 34 -2.75 -6.93 15.21
C ILE A 34 -2.76 -7.13 13.69
N THR A 35 -3.48 -8.16 13.25
CA THR A 35 -3.62 -8.44 11.83
C THR A 35 -4.43 -7.30 11.24
N VAL A 36 -3.74 -6.37 10.57
CA VAL A 36 -4.39 -5.30 9.83
C VAL A 36 -5.15 -5.96 8.67
N PRO A 37 -6.47 -5.76 8.55
CA PRO A 37 -7.22 -6.39 7.48
C PRO A 37 -6.71 -5.88 6.13
N VAL A 38 -6.33 -6.82 5.26
CA VAL A 38 -5.92 -6.55 3.88
C VAL A 38 -7.09 -6.87 2.97
N ILE A 39 -7.51 -5.88 2.19
CA ILE A 39 -8.58 -6.01 1.20
C ILE A 39 -7.94 -6.16 -0.18
N ARG A 40 -8.18 -7.32 -0.81
CA ARG A 40 -7.77 -7.59 -2.19
C ARG A 40 -8.88 -7.26 -3.17
N CYS A 41 -8.65 -6.28 -4.04
CA CYS A 41 -9.54 -5.96 -5.15
C CYS A 41 -8.96 -6.55 -6.43
N LYS A 42 -9.69 -7.45 -7.10
CA LYS A 42 -9.34 -7.94 -8.45
C LYS A 42 -10.01 -7.07 -9.50
N GLY A 43 -9.40 -6.96 -10.66
CA GLY A 43 -9.98 -6.13 -11.71
C GLY A 43 -9.11 -5.91 -12.93
N ASP A 44 -9.64 -5.11 -13.84
CA ASP A 44 -9.00 -4.72 -15.08
C ASP A 44 -8.30 -3.37 -14.93
N LYS A 45 -7.10 -3.25 -15.48
CA LYS A 45 -6.34 -2.01 -15.56
C LYS A 45 -6.18 -1.59 -17.01
N SER A 46 -6.29 -0.30 -17.26
CA SER A 46 -6.22 0.28 -18.60
C SER A 46 -5.40 1.56 -18.48
N HIS A 47 -4.38 1.75 -19.31
CA HIS A 47 -3.52 2.94 -19.27
C HIS A 47 -3.12 3.34 -20.68
N LEU A 48 -2.97 4.64 -20.92
CA LEU A 48 -2.35 5.15 -22.14
C LEU A 48 -0.87 5.39 -21.87
N LEU A 49 0.02 4.61 -22.49
CA LEU A 49 1.46 4.84 -22.48
C LEU A 49 1.84 5.74 -23.65
N GLU A 50 2.53 6.84 -23.35
CA GLU A 50 3.15 7.73 -24.34
C GLU A 50 4.67 7.56 -24.27
N THR A 51 5.32 7.15 -25.37
CA THR A 51 6.79 7.03 -25.42
C THR A 51 7.45 8.37 -25.73
N VAL A 52 8.75 8.49 -25.47
CA VAL A 52 9.51 9.71 -25.85
C VAL A 52 9.48 9.96 -27.37
N GLY A 53 9.32 8.93 -28.19
CA GLY A 53 9.16 9.05 -29.64
C GLY A 53 7.76 9.47 -30.10
N GLY A 54 6.83 9.73 -29.18
CA GLY A 54 5.44 10.15 -29.49
C GLY A 54 4.50 9.01 -29.86
N LEU A 55 4.94 7.75 -29.77
CA LEU A 55 4.06 6.59 -29.95
C LEU A 55 3.13 6.44 -28.74
N ARG A 56 1.91 5.99 -29.01
CA ARG A 56 0.85 5.81 -28.02
C ARG A 56 0.36 4.38 -28.02
N PHE A 57 0.25 3.79 -26.84
CA PHE A 57 -0.20 2.41 -26.66
C PHE A 57 -1.28 2.35 -25.58
N ASP A 58 -2.40 1.72 -25.90
CA ASP A 58 -3.42 1.35 -24.92
C ASP A 58 -3.00 0.04 -24.24
N ILE A 59 -2.57 0.16 -22.99
CA ILE A 59 -2.15 -0.97 -22.16
C ILE A 59 -3.35 -1.46 -21.38
N ALA A 60 -3.86 -2.63 -21.75
CA ALA A 60 -4.88 -3.35 -20.98
C ALA A 60 -4.24 -4.53 -20.24
N THR A 61 -4.42 -4.60 -18.93
CA THR A 61 -3.90 -5.68 -18.09
C THR A 61 -4.95 -6.11 -17.07
N THR A 62 -4.78 -7.29 -16.48
CA THR A 62 -5.66 -7.82 -15.43
C THR A 62 -4.82 -8.20 -14.22
N GLY A 63 -5.39 -8.04 -13.02
CA GLY A 63 -4.68 -8.38 -11.80
C GLY A 63 -5.40 -7.91 -10.55
N PHE A 64 -4.64 -7.43 -9.57
CA PHE A 64 -5.18 -7.02 -8.28
C PHE A 64 -4.49 -5.79 -7.68
N LEU A 65 -5.11 -5.27 -6.63
CA LEU A 65 -4.55 -4.29 -5.71
C LEU A 65 -4.96 -4.70 -4.29
N ASP A 66 -3.98 -4.80 -3.41
CA ASP A 66 -4.17 -5.10 -1.99
C ASP A 66 -4.01 -3.81 -1.18
N ALA A 67 -5.01 -3.52 -0.35
CA ALA A 67 -5.00 -2.36 0.52
C ALA A 67 -5.18 -2.78 1.99
N GLY A 68 -4.19 -2.46 2.81
CA GLY A 68 -4.28 -2.51 4.27
C GLY A 68 -5.15 -1.36 4.80
N VAL A 69 -6.05 -1.65 5.73
CA VAL A 69 -6.96 -0.66 6.31
C VAL A 69 -6.44 -0.24 7.68
N GLY A 70 -5.95 0.99 7.78
CA GLY A 70 -5.47 1.55 9.03
C GLY A 70 -6.58 2.20 9.86
N ASP A 71 -6.13 2.92 10.89
CA ASP A 71 -7.01 3.55 11.87
C ASP A 71 -7.94 4.60 11.27
N PRO A 72 -9.16 4.74 11.82
CA PRO A 72 -10.04 5.84 11.49
C PRO A 72 -9.47 7.18 12.00
N PHE A 73 -9.79 8.26 11.30
CA PHE A 73 -9.47 9.61 11.70
C PHE A 73 -10.63 10.55 11.38
N LYS A 74 -10.58 11.76 11.94
CA LYS A 74 -11.47 12.87 11.60
C LYS A 74 -10.68 13.95 10.89
N THR A 75 -11.24 14.46 9.79
CA THR A 75 -10.75 15.67 9.14
C THR A 75 -11.10 16.90 10.00
N SER A 76 -10.46 18.04 9.72
CA SER A 76 -10.74 19.30 10.41
C SER A 76 -12.18 19.80 10.24
N ASP A 77 -12.86 19.39 9.17
CA ASP A 77 -14.26 19.69 8.88
C ASP A 77 -15.25 18.64 9.43
N GLY A 78 -14.77 17.65 10.20
CA GLY A 78 -15.60 16.68 10.91
C GLY A 78 -15.98 15.41 10.13
N ARG A 79 -15.55 15.29 8.87
CA ARG A 79 -15.76 14.07 8.06
C ARG A 79 -14.94 12.90 8.59
N THR A 80 -15.48 11.69 8.46
CA THR A 80 -14.77 10.46 8.83
C THR A 80 -13.83 10.05 7.70
N GLY A 81 -12.63 9.60 8.04
CA GLY A 81 -11.74 8.94 7.09
C GLY A 81 -11.02 7.76 7.71
N ARG A 82 -10.35 6.97 6.87
CA ARG A 82 -9.44 5.89 7.27
C ARG A 82 -8.15 5.95 6.48
N ASN A 83 -7.05 5.62 7.14
CA ASN A 83 -5.77 5.41 6.46
C ASN A 83 -5.85 4.16 5.60
N LEU A 84 -5.24 4.22 4.42
CA LEU A 84 -5.00 3.05 3.58
C LEU A 84 -3.50 2.92 3.35
N THR A 85 -3.03 1.69 3.22
CA THR A 85 -1.69 1.35 2.77
C THR A 85 -1.83 0.44 1.56
N VAL A 86 -1.13 0.73 0.47
CA VAL A 86 -1.08 -0.18 -0.68
C VAL A 86 -0.02 -1.23 -0.37
N GLU A 87 -0.47 -2.46 -0.10
CA GLU A 87 0.40 -3.56 0.33
C GLU A 87 0.97 -4.33 -0.86
N ASP A 88 0.19 -4.44 -1.94
CA ASP A 88 0.61 -5.08 -3.17
C ASP A 88 -0.21 -4.56 -4.37
N VAL A 89 0.41 -4.57 -5.54
CA VAL A 89 -0.19 -4.26 -6.83
C VAL A 89 0.45 -5.19 -7.84
N PHE A 90 -0.37 -5.95 -8.55
CA PHE A 90 0.11 -6.78 -9.65
C PHE A 90 -0.87 -6.75 -10.80
N SER A 91 -0.35 -6.75 -12.02
CA SER A 91 -1.17 -6.99 -13.21
C SER A 91 -0.33 -7.42 -14.40
N THR A 92 -0.94 -8.16 -15.32
CA THR A 92 -0.31 -8.64 -16.55
C THR A 92 -1.25 -8.53 -17.74
N GLY A 93 -0.70 -8.42 -18.94
CA GLY A 93 -1.45 -8.44 -20.18
C GLY A 93 -0.54 -8.47 -21.41
N GLN A 94 -1.10 -8.84 -22.55
CA GLN A 94 -0.43 -8.79 -23.85
C GLN A 94 -0.90 -7.53 -24.58
N VAL A 95 0.04 -6.67 -24.96
CA VAL A 95 -0.26 -5.40 -25.64
C VAL A 95 0.31 -5.42 -27.05
N ASP A 96 -0.51 -5.08 -28.03
CA ASP A 96 -0.07 -5.02 -29.43
C ASP A 96 1.07 -4.01 -29.61
N GLY A 97 2.11 -4.40 -30.34
CA GLY A 97 3.34 -3.63 -30.51
C GLY A 97 4.30 -3.57 -29.30
N LEU A 98 3.88 -3.95 -28.09
CA LEU A 98 4.73 -3.96 -26.88
C LEU A 98 5.03 -5.37 -26.34
N GLY A 99 4.22 -6.36 -26.69
CA GLY A 99 4.32 -7.72 -26.17
C GLY A 99 3.81 -7.84 -24.74
N ASP A 100 4.45 -8.69 -23.94
CA ASP A 100 4.06 -8.92 -22.55
C ASP A 100 4.34 -7.68 -21.71
N VAL A 101 3.31 -7.26 -20.97
CA VAL A 101 3.36 -6.14 -20.02
C VAL A 101 2.97 -6.64 -18.63
N SER A 102 3.75 -6.26 -17.62
CA SER A 102 3.37 -6.48 -16.22
C SER A 102 3.68 -5.27 -15.35
N PHE A 103 2.84 -4.99 -14.37
CA PHE A 103 3.10 -3.99 -13.34
C PHE A 103 3.19 -4.67 -11.98
N SER A 104 4.14 -4.24 -11.14
CA SER A 104 4.34 -4.73 -9.78
C SER A 104 4.60 -3.56 -8.82
N LEU A 105 4.22 -3.70 -7.54
CA LEU A 105 4.48 -2.69 -6.53
C LEU A 105 5.99 -2.46 -6.36
N ASP A 106 6.41 -1.20 -6.28
CA ASP A 106 7.75 -0.79 -5.88
C ASP A 106 7.68 -0.19 -4.47
N ASN A 107 7.92 -1.04 -3.47
CA ASN A 107 7.90 -0.65 -2.06
C ASN A 107 9.24 -0.08 -1.56
N SER A 108 10.23 0.10 -2.45
CA SER A 108 11.56 0.57 -2.07
C SER A 108 11.60 2.08 -1.78
N ARG A 109 10.47 2.80 -1.94
CA ARG A 109 10.38 4.26 -1.85
C ARG A 109 9.20 4.70 -1.00
N PRO A 110 9.35 5.78 -0.23
CA PRO A 110 8.25 6.33 0.55
C PRO A 110 7.19 6.88 -0.40
N VAL A 111 5.93 6.67 -0.05
CA VAL A 111 4.78 7.20 -0.78
C VAL A 111 3.96 8.10 0.14
N GLY A 112 3.28 9.09 -0.46
CA GLY A 112 2.33 9.90 0.28
C GLY A 112 1.18 9.06 0.84
N ARG A 113 0.49 9.61 1.83
CA ARG A 113 -0.66 8.96 2.49
C ARG A 113 -1.75 8.58 1.48
N SER A 114 -2.22 7.35 1.55
CA SER A 114 -3.47 6.88 0.92
C SER A 114 -4.60 6.94 1.95
N SER A 115 -5.84 7.16 1.50
CA SER A 115 -6.98 7.28 2.40
C SER A 115 -8.31 7.05 1.71
N ILE A 116 -9.32 6.73 2.50
CA ILE A 116 -10.73 6.88 2.14
C ILE A 116 -11.36 7.90 3.09
N VAL A 117 -12.04 8.91 2.56
CA VAL A 117 -12.63 10.00 3.35
C VAL A 117 -14.04 10.24 2.87
N ALA A 118 -15.00 10.25 3.79
CA ALA A 118 -16.38 10.56 3.48
C ALA A 118 -16.49 11.94 2.78
N ASN A 119 -17.43 12.07 1.86
CA ASN A 119 -17.68 13.34 1.17
C ASN A 119 -18.50 14.30 2.03
N GLN A 120 -19.21 13.80 3.04
CA GLN A 120 -20.07 14.58 3.92
C GLN A 120 -19.86 14.21 5.40
N THR A 121 -20.16 15.16 6.29
CA THR A 121 -20.11 14.94 7.74
C THR A 121 -21.32 14.13 8.19
N GLY A 122 -21.13 13.18 9.11
CA GLY A 122 -22.21 12.34 9.64
C GLY A 122 -22.53 11.09 8.79
N SER A 123 -21.86 10.91 7.66
CA SER A 123 -21.95 9.73 6.80
C SER A 123 -20.56 9.13 6.56
N ASP A 124 -20.48 7.82 6.32
CA ASP A 124 -19.23 7.18 5.88
C ASP A 124 -19.10 7.14 4.35
N PHE A 125 -20.24 7.12 3.62
CA PHE A 125 -20.31 7.09 2.16
C PHE A 125 -21.40 8.06 1.65
N PRO A 126 -21.32 8.55 0.40
CA PRO A 126 -20.23 8.33 -0.55
C PRO A 126 -18.90 8.92 -0.07
N ALA A 127 -17.80 8.31 -0.49
CA ALA A 127 -16.45 8.67 -0.05
C ALA A 127 -15.50 8.86 -1.23
N THR A 128 -14.48 9.69 -1.02
CA THR A 128 -13.33 9.80 -1.91
C THR A 128 -12.24 8.87 -1.41
N GLN A 129 -11.88 7.88 -2.21
CA GLN A 129 -10.74 7.00 -1.97
C GLN A 129 -9.57 7.40 -2.88
N THR A 130 -8.40 7.60 -2.28
CA THR A 130 -7.14 7.94 -2.96
C THR A 130 -6.09 6.91 -2.57
N MET A 131 -5.46 6.29 -3.56
CA MET A 131 -4.39 5.31 -3.41
C MET A 131 -3.13 5.81 -4.11
N ARG A 132 -2.01 5.77 -3.40
CA ARG A 132 -0.72 6.24 -3.85
C ARG A 132 0.31 5.14 -3.73
N PHE A 133 1.02 4.88 -4.82
CA PHE A 133 2.06 3.85 -4.84
C PHE A 133 3.07 4.11 -5.95
N HIS A 134 4.30 3.63 -5.76
CA HIS A 134 5.26 3.48 -6.85
C HIS A 134 5.12 2.08 -7.45
N PHE A 135 5.53 1.92 -8.70
CA PHE A 135 5.50 0.62 -9.36
C PHE A 135 6.71 0.42 -10.28
N THR A 136 7.00 -0.85 -10.56
CA THR A 136 7.84 -1.27 -11.68
C THR A 136 6.94 -1.79 -12.80
N ALA A 137 7.33 -1.53 -14.04
CA ALA A 137 6.68 -2.01 -15.25
C ALA A 137 7.69 -2.86 -16.03
N LYS A 138 7.32 -4.09 -16.39
CA LYS A 138 8.07 -4.90 -17.34
C LYS A 138 7.35 -4.83 -18.68
N ILE A 139 7.99 -4.31 -19.71
CA ILE A 139 7.42 -4.12 -21.05
C ILE A 139 8.41 -4.67 -22.06
N GLY A 140 8.00 -5.67 -22.85
CA GLY A 140 8.89 -6.27 -23.86
C GLY A 140 10.17 -6.84 -23.26
N GLY A 141 10.09 -7.38 -22.03
CA GLY A 141 11.24 -7.95 -21.31
C GLY A 141 12.13 -6.94 -20.58
N LYS A 142 11.98 -5.63 -20.80
CA LYS A 142 12.73 -4.57 -20.12
C LYS A 142 11.97 -4.08 -18.89
N GLU A 143 12.69 -3.74 -17.84
CA GLU A 143 12.13 -3.18 -16.61
C GLU A 143 12.22 -1.65 -16.62
N TYR A 144 11.16 -1.01 -16.17
CA TYR A 144 11.03 0.42 -16.01
C TYR A 144 10.50 0.73 -14.61
N ARG A 145 10.92 1.84 -14.03
CA ARG A 145 10.45 2.29 -12.71
C ARG A 145 9.66 3.58 -12.84
N SER A 146 8.59 3.70 -12.07
CA SER A 146 7.82 4.94 -12.01
C SER A 146 8.67 6.04 -11.35
N VAL A 147 8.71 7.25 -11.89
CA VAL A 147 9.43 8.37 -11.24
C VAL A 147 8.55 8.97 -10.15
N GLU A 148 7.34 9.37 -10.52
CA GLU A 148 6.29 9.81 -9.61
C GLU A 148 5.54 8.62 -9.00
N ALA A 149 4.93 8.83 -7.84
CA ALA A 149 3.92 7.90 -7.34
C ALA A 149 2.67 8.02 -8.21
N ALA A 150 2.09 6.89 -8.59
CA ALA A 150 0.75 6.87 -9.18
C ALA A 150 -0.27 7.32 -8.14
N ASN A 151 -1.10 8.30 -8.46
CA ASN A 151 -2.22 8.74 -7.63
C ASN A 151 -3.54 8.31 -8.28
N VAL A 152 -4.14 7.26 -7.73
CA VAL A 152 -5.35 6.61 -8.24
C VAL A 152 -6.52 6.95 -7.34
N THR A 153 -7.57 7.55 -7.88
CA THR A 153 -8.69 8.11 -7.11
C THR A 153 -10.04 7.64 -7.65
N ASN A 154 -10.98 7.38 -6.74
CA ASN A 154 -12.41 7.38 -7.02
C ASN A 154 -13.09 8.33 -6.01
N SER A 155 -13.84 9.32 -6.50
CA SER A 155 -14.49 10.36 -5.69
C SER A 155 -15.90 10.02 -5.20
N ALA A 156 -16.43 8.86 -5.59
CA ALA A 156 -17.80 8.43 -5.37
C ALA A 156 -17.87 6.94 -5.01
N VAL A 157 -16.97 6.47 -4.14
CA VAL A 157 -17.04 5.11 -3.60
C VAL A 157 -18.28 5.02 -2.71
N GLU A 158 -19.13 4.03 -2.95
CA GLU A 158 -20.41 3.87 -2.25
C GLU A 158 -20.37 2.87 -1.09
N ALA A 159 -19.35 2.01 -1.06
CA ALA A 159 -19.12 1.04 0.01
C ALA A 159 -17.64 0.66 0.11
N PHE A 160 -17.24 0.08 1.23
CA PHE A 160 -15.90 -0.47 1.43
C PHE A 160 -15.97 -1.87 2.05
N PRO A 161 -15.38 -2.92 1.46
CA PRO A 161 -14.66 -2.94 0.18
C PRO A 161 -15.47 -2.41 -1.02
N PRO A 162 -14.80 -1.85 -2.05
CA PRO A 162 -15.49 -1.31 -3.21
C PRO A 162 -16.26 -2.41 -3.97
N PRO A 163 -17.50 -2.16 -4.40
CA PRO A 163 -18.27 -3.13 -5.18
C PRO A 163 -17.68 -3.32 -6.60
N PRO A 164 -17.98 -4.45 -7.27
CA PRO A 164 -17.70 -4.61 -8.70
C PRO A 164 -18.23 -3.45 -9.53
N GLY A 165 -17.48 -3.05 -10.56
CA GLY A 165 -17.73 -1.87 -11.38
C GLY A 165 -17.13 -0.57 -10.84
N THR A 166 -16.64 -0.54 -9.60
CA THR A 166 -15.96 0.65 -9.05
C THR A 166 -14.72 0.97 -9.90
N THR A 167 -14.74 2.15 -10.52
CA THR A 167 -13.66 2.60 -11.41
C THR A 167 -12.80 3.64 -10.74
N TYR A 168 -11.49 3.46 -10.76
CA TYR A 168 -10.51 4.42 -10.29
C TYR A 168 -9.76 5.05 -11.46
N VAL A 169 -9.39 6.33 -11.29
CA VAL A 169 -8.74 7.16 -12.28
C VAL A 169 -7.34 7.51 -11.79
N LEU A 170 -6.33 7.32 -12.63
CA LEU A 170 -5.00 7.89 -12.43
C LEU A 170 -5.08 9.39 -12.69
N THR A 171 -4.83 10.19 -11.67
CA THR A 171 -5.04 11.65 -11.74
C THR A 171 -3.78 12.43 -12.14
N ASN A 172 -2.62 11.79 -12.19
CA ASN A 172 -1.35 12.41 -12.56
C ASN A 172 -0.64 11.60 -13.64
N ALA A 173 0.14 12.28 -14.47
CA ALA A 173 1.07 11.58 -15.35
C ALA A 173 2.15 10.91 -14.50
N VAL A 174 2.60 9.73 -14.93
CA VAL A 174 3.66 8.97 -14.26
C VAL A 174 4.72 8.61 -15.27
N ARG A 175 5.89 9.24 -15.15
CA ARG A 175 7.03 8.93 -16.02
C ARG A 175 7.64 7.60 -15.67
N LEU A 176 8.16 6.92 -16.67
CA LEU A 176 8.85 5.64 -16.57
C LEU A 176 10.31 5.85 -16.96
N VAL A 177 11.22 5.45 -16.08
CA VAL A 177 12.67 5.46 -16.36
C VAL A 177 13.20 4.05 -16.50
N ASP A 178 14.21 3.88 -17.35
CA ASP A 178 14.94 2.62 -17.49
C ASP A 178 15.99 2.43 -16.37
N ALA A 179 16.84 1.41 -16.52
CA ALA A 179 17.87 1.08 -15.54
C ALA A 179 18.98 2.14 -15.46
N GLU A 180 19.19 2.87 -16.55
CA GLU A 180 20.15 3.97 -16.66
C GLU A 180 19.58 5.28 -16.08
N GLY A 181 18.27 5.33 -15.79
CA GLY A 181 17.58 6.50 -15.25
C GLY A 181 17.04 7.44 -16.32
N GLU A 182 17.11 7.05 -17.59
CA GLU A 182 16.60 7.84 -18.71
C GLU A 182 15.09 7.63 -18.85
N VAL A 183 14.38 8.71 -19.17
CA VAL A 183 12.92 8.64 -19.35
C VAL A 183 12.60 7.89 -20.64
N ALA A 184 11.89 6.77 -20.54
CA ALA A 184 11.45 5.97 -21.68
C ALA A 184 10.04 6.32 -22.17
N GLY A 185 9.21 6.86 -21.28
CA GLY A 185 7.84 7.27 -21.57
C GLY A 185 7.08 7.69 -20.32
N GLN A 186 5.76 7.79 -20.45
CA GLN A 186 4.87 8.13 -19.34
C GLN A 186 3.50 7.46 -19.49
N LEU A 187 2.90 7.07 -18.36
CA LEU A 187 1.48 6.76 -18.30
C LEU A 187 0.70 8.08 -18.17
N ALA A 188 -0.21 8.33 -19.11
CA ALA A 188 -1.07 9.50 -19.09
C ALA A 188 -2.20 9.36 -18.05
N PRO A 189 -2.70 10.46 -17.48
CA PRO A 189 -3.91 10.46 -16.65
C PRO A 189 -5.10 9.85 -17.39
N GLY A 190 -5.96 9.14 -16.66
CA GLY A 190 -7.12 8.48 -17.25
C GLY A 190 -7.66 7.36 -16.37
N ARG A 191 -8.59 6.56 -16.91
CA ARG A 191 -9.02 5.31 -16.25
C ARG A 191 -7.79 4.49 -15.88
N ALA A 192 -7.78 3.84 -14.72
CA ALA A 192 -6.62 3.11 -14.22
C ALA A 192 -6.96 1.71 -13.71
N PHE A 193 -8.10 1.54 -13.05
CA PHE A 193 -8.50 0.25 -12.49
C PHE A 193 -10.03 0.15 -12.38
N THR A 194 -10.61 -0.99 -12.74
CA THR A 194 -12.04 -1.28 -12.55
C THR A 194 -12.15 -2.58 -11.77
N VAL A 195 -12.85 -2.54 -10.63
CA VAL A 195 -13.06 -3.72 -9.77
C VAL A 195 -14.00 -4.70 -10.47
N ASN A 196 -13.68 -5.99 -10.44
CA ASN A 196 -14.49 -7.09 -11.00
C ASN A 196 -15.08 -7.99 -9.90
#